data_AF-A0A1Q3CPH2-F1
#
_entry.id   AF-A0A1Q3CPH2-F1
#
_cell.length_a   1.000
_cell.length_b   1.000
_cell.length_c   1.000
_cell.angle_alpha   90.00
_cell.angle_beta   90.00
_cell.angle_gamma   90.00
#
_symmetry.space_group_name_H-M   'P 1'
#
loop_
_entity.id
_entity.type
_entity.pdbx_description
1 polymer ?
#
loop_
_entity_poly.entity_id
_entity_poly.type
_entity_poly.pdbx_seq_one_letter_code
_entity_poly.pdbx_strand_id
1 'polypeptide(L)'
;MIQVVLRCFRSMTWVIENKNLTPAGKVAVINLKLHDYGKNPSGDTEVQFRLTRVTLEPMLRSMACISQQLSTPANRVAVINLKVCELKP
;
A
#
# COMPACT_ATOMS: atom_id res chain seq x y z
N MET A 1 19.92 -20.47 -12.49
CA MET A 1 18.50 -20.63 -12.10
C MET A 1 18.07 -19.32 -11.44
N ILE A 2 17.14 -18.58 -12.02
CA ILE A 2 16.71 -17.28 -11.50
C ILE A 2 15.65 -17.54 -10.43
N GLN A 3 15.94 -17.23 -9.16
CA GLN A 3 14.98 -17.36 -8.09
C GLN A 3 13.97 -16.21 -8.19
N VAL A 4 12.73 -16.52 -8.60
CA VAL A 4 11.63 -15.55 -8.58
C VAL A 4 11.20 -15.37 -7.13
N VAL A 5 11.58 -14.24 -6.52
CA VAL A 5 11.14 -13.88 -5.17
C VAL A 5 9.71 -13.36 -5.27
N LEU A 6 8.74 -14.19 -4.90
CA LEU A 6 7.34 -13.81 -4.85
C LEU A 6 6.98 -13.31 -3.45
N ARG A 7 6.98 -11.98 -3.27
CA ARG A 7 6.44 -11.35 -2.06
C ARG A 7 4.95 -11.15 -2.23
N CYS A 8 4.16 -11.93 -1.52
CA CYS A 8 2.71 -11.87 -1.55
C CYS A 8 2.18 -10.97 -0.43
N PHE A 9 1.06 -10.29 -0.70
CA PHE A 9 0.29 -9.64 0.35
C PHE A 9 -0.26 -10.69 1.33
N ARG A 10 0.00 -10.52 2.62
CA ARG A 10 -0.51 -11.41 3.67
C ARG A 10 -1.64 -10.76 4.47
N SER A 11 -1.42 -9.55 4.97
CA SER A 11 -2.46 -8.79 5.68
C SER A 11 -2.13 -7.31 5.73
N MET A 12 -3.14 -6.49 6.07
CA MET A 12 -3.02 -5.06 6.28
C MET A 12 -3.84 -4.64 7.49
N THR A 13 -3.30 -3.75 8.31
CA THR A 13 -4.02 -3.09 9.39
C THR A 13 -3.89 -1.58 9.26
N TRP A 14 -4.86 -0.83 9.77
CA TRP A 14 -4.83 0.62 9.72
C TRP A 14 -5.43 1.23 10.98
N VAL A 15 -4.90 2.37 11.39
CA VAL A 15 -5.38 3.16 12.54
C VAL A 15 -5.28 4.65 12.23
N ILE A 16 -6.24 5.45 12.69
CA ILE A 16 -6.16 6.91 12.63
C ILE A 16 -5.63 7.42 13.97
N GLU A 17 -4.43 7.98 13.95
CA GLU A 17 -3.85 8.73 15.07
C GLU A 17 -4.34 10.17 15.02
N ASN A 18 -4.84 10.70 16.13
CA ASN A 18 -5.22 12.10 16.24
C ASN A 18 -4.13 12.85 17.03
N LYS A 19 -3.07 13.30 16.36
CA LYS A 19 -1.99 14.07 16.99
C LYS A 19 -2.43 15.52 17.08
N ASN A 20 -3.01 15.88 18.23
CA ASN A 20 -3.64 17.17 18.52
C ASN A 20 -4.97 17.34 17.79
N LEU A 21 -6.03 17.73 18.52
CA LEU A 21 -7.46 17.76 18.11
C LEU A 21 -7.79 18.51 16.80
N THR A 22 -6.79 19.13 16.16
CA THR A 22 -6.91 19.80 14.87
C THR A 22 -7.08 18.80 13.71
N PRO A 23 -7.92 19.09 12.70
CA PRO A 23 -8.10 18.23 11.51
C PRO A 23 -6.80 17.97 10.73
N ALA A 24 -5.82 18.87 10.80
CA ALA A 24 -4.51 18.74 10.16
C ALA A 24 -3.58 17.74 10.89
N GLY A 25 -3.86 17.42 12.15
CA GLY A 25 -3.08 16.50 12.99
C GLY A 25 -3.46 15.03 12.86
N LYS A 26 -4.49 14.71 12.07
CA LYS A 26 -4.95 13.33 11.86
C LYS A 26 -4.04 12.61 10.88
N VAL A 27 -3.41 11.53 11.33
CA VAL A 27 -2.50 10.69 10.54
C VAL A 27 -3.05 9.27 10.48
N ALA A 28 -3.26 8.74 9.29
CA ALA A 28 -3.53 7.32 9.09
C ALA A 28 -2.19 6.56 9.12
N VAL A 29 -2.07 5.60 10.03
CA VAL A 29 -0.97 4.65 10.08
C VAL A 29 -1.45 3.34 9.47
N ILE A 30 -0.75 2.89 8.44
CA ILE A 30 -1.07 1.66 7.71
C ILE A 30 0.10 0.71 7.88
N ASN A 31 -0.16 -0.49 8.35
CA ASN A 31 0.84 -1.56 8.41
C ASN A 31 0.50 -2.62 7.37
N LEU A 32 1.50 -2.99 6.59
CA LEU A 32 1.41 -3.96 5.52
C LEU A 32 2.32 -5.14 5.83
N LYS A 33 1.76 -6.35 5.88
CA LYS A 33 2.53 -7.58 6.02
C LYS A 33 2.64 -8.28 4.68
N LEU A 34 3.88 -8.48 4.25
CA LEU A 34 4.25 -9.20 3.05
C LEU A 34 4.93 -10.51 3.43
N HIS A 35 4.63 -11.59 2.71
CA HIS A 35 5.27 -12.88 2.92
C HIS A 35 6.09 -13.27 1.70
N ASP A 36 7.36 -13.59 1.92
CA ASP A 36 8.23 -14.18 0.91
C ASP A 36 8.02 -15.70 0.87
N TYR A 37 7.30 -16.17 -0.16
CA TYR A 37 6.99 -17.58 -0.32
C TYR A 37 8.23 -18.47 -0.54
N GLY A 38 9.35 -17.88 -0.95
CA GLY A 38 10.63 -18.56 -1.12
C GLY A 38 11.40 -18.78 0.18
N LYS A 39 10.94 -18.22 1.30
CA LYS A 39 11.61 -18.27 2.61
C LYS A 39 10.61 -18.63 3.72
N ASN A 40 10.22 -19.91 3.79
CA ASN A 40 9.50 -20.45 4.96
C ASN A 40 10.52 -20.96 5.99
N PRO A 41 10.44 -20.61 7.30
CA PRO A 41 9.30 -20.03 8.03
C PRO A 41 9.40 -18.53 8.40
N SER A 42 10.47 -17.81 8.04
CA SER A 42 10.77 -16.43 8.51
C SER A 42 10.64 -15.31 7.47
N GLY A 43 9.92 -15.54 6.37
CA GLY A 43 9.80 -14.62 5.23
C GLY A 43 8.84 -13.44 5.42
N ASP A 44 8.29 -13.22 6.62
CA ASP A 44 7.37 -12.11 6.88
C ASP A 44 8.14 -10.79 6.99
N THR A 45 7.76 -9.81 6.17
CA THR A 45 8.25 -8.43 6.22
C THR A 45 7.08 -7.51 6.51
N GLU A 46 7.25 -6.60 7.46
CA GLU A 46 6.27 -5.57 7.79
C GLU A 46 6.76 -4.20 7.32
N VAL A 47 5.88 -3.45 6.64
CA VAL A 47 6.14 -2.08 6.20
C VAL A 47 5.06 -1.18 6.75
N GLN A 48 5.46 -0.08 7.38
CA GLN A 48 4.55 0.91 7.92
C GLN A 48 4.57 2.20 7.09
N PHE A 49 3.38 2.70 6.77
CA PHE A 49 3.17 3.97 6.09
C PHE A 49 2.40 4.92 7.00
N ARG A 50 2.76 6.19 6.97
CA ARG A 50 2.05 7.25 7.71
C ARG A 50 1.57 8.28 6.71
N LEU A 51 0.26 8.46 6.63
CA LEU A 51 -0.40 9.30 5.65
C LEU A 51 -1.19 10.39 6.34
N THR A 52 -1.06 11.62 5.85
CA THR A 52 -1.91 12.73 6.24
C THR A 52 -3.20 12.71 5.42
N ARG A 53 -4.19 13.53 5.80
CA ARG A 53 -5.45 13.65 5.05
C ARG A 53 -5.24 14.00 3.57
N VAL A 54 -4.28 14.86 3.26
CA VAL A 54 -3.98 15.27 1.88
C VAL A 54 -3.39 14.14 1.03
N THR A 55 -2.67 13.20 1.66
CA THR A 55 -2.09 12.03 0.97
C THR A 55 -2.99 10.80 0.97
N LEU A 56 -3.88 10.68 1.96
CA LEU A 56 -4.75 9.51 2.12
C LEU A 56 -5.78 9.42 0.99
N GLU A 57 -6.42 10.54 0.65
CA GLU A 57 -7.46 10.60 -0.38
C GLU A 57 -6.95 10.18 -1.79
N PRO A 58 -5.83 10.75 -2.31
CA PRO A 58 -5.27 10.29 -3.58
C PRO A 58 -4.81 8.83 -3.53
N MET A 59 -4.28 8.35 -2.40
CA MET A 59 -3.87 6.95 -2.25
C MET A 59 -5.05 5.98 -2.40
N LEU A 60 -6.19 6.26 -1.74
CA LEU A 60 -7.40 5.44 -1.86
C LEU A 60 -7.94 5.42 -3.29
N ARG A 61 -7.89 6.55 -4.00
CA ARG A 61 -8.27 6.62 -5.42
C ARG A 61 -7.38 5.75 -6.30
N SER A 62 -6.06 5.76 -6.06
CA SER A 62 -5.14 4.87 -6.76
C SER A 62 -5.45 3.40 -6.50
N MET A 63 -5.74 3.02 -5.25
CA MET A 63 -6.13 1.64 -4.93
C MET A 63 -7.41 1.18 -5.62
N ALA A 64 -8.43 2.04 -5.68
CA ALA A 64 -9.66 1.75 -6.40
C ALA A 64 -9.40 1.57 -7.91
N CYS A 65 -8.58 2.44 -8.49
CA CYS A 65 -8.17 2.35 -9.89
C CYS A 65 -7.40 1.04 -10.18
N ILE A 66 -6.49 0.64 -9.29
CA ILE A 66 -5.76 -0.64 -9.40
C ILE A 66 -6.72 -1.82 -9.34
N SER A 67 -7.65 -1.83 -8.37
CA SER A 67 -8.66 -2.88 -8.23
C SER A 67 -9.50 -3.04 -9.48
N GLN A 68 -9.94 -1.92 -10.08
CA GLN A 68 -10.68 -1.93 -11.34
C GLN A 68 -9.85 -2.50 -12.50
N GLN A 69 -8.59 -2.07 -12.63
CA GLN A 69 -7.69 -2.57 -13.68
C GLN A 69 -7.41 -4.08 -13.55
N LEU A 70 -7.25 -4.58 -12.32
CA LEU A 70 -7.05 -6.00 -12.02
C LEU A 70 -8.32 -6.84 -12.16
N SER A 71 -9.50 -6.25 -11.95
CA SER A 71 -10.79 -6.93 -12.11
C SER A 71 -11.19 -7.12 -13.58
N THR A 72 -10.48 -6.46 -14.52
CA THR A 72 -10.77 -6.58 -15.94
C THR A 72 -10.15 -7.89 -16.47
N PRO A 73 -10.92 -8.82 -17.07
CA PRO A 73 -10.46 -10.18 -17.40
C PRO A 73 -9.23 -10.28 -18.32
N ALA A 74 -8.90 -9.20 -19.04
CA ALA A 74 -7.78 -9.15 -19.98
C ALA A 74 -6.41 -8.83 -19.33
N ASN A 75 -6.36 -8.33 -18.10
CA ASN A 75 -5.11 -7.92 -17.45
C ASN A 75 -4.62 -8.96 -16.43
N ARG A 76 -3.97 -10.03 -16.91
CA ARG A 76 -3.27 -10.99 -16.03
C ARG A 76 -1.97 -10.42 -15.43
N VAL A 77 -1.50 -9.29 -15.95
CA VAL A 77 -0.31 -8.57 -15.48
C VAL A 77 -0.66 -7.09 -15.40
N ALA A 78 -0.67 -6.53 -14.19
CA ALA A 78 -0.72 -5.08 -14.00
C ALA A 78 0.69 -4.54 -13.80
N VAL A 79 1.11 -3.62 -14.66
CA VAL A 79 2.36 -2.87 -14.50
C VAL A 79 2.08 -1.63 -13.66
N ILE A 80 2.62 -1.60 -12.45
CA ILE A 80 2.39 -0.50 -11.50
C ILE A 80 3.51 0.53 -11.67
N ASN A 81 3.21 1.63 -12.37
CA ASN A 81 4.08 2.80 -12.39
C ASN A 81 3.68 3.75 -11.25
N LEU A 82 4.38 3.68 -10.13
CA LEU A 82 4.21 4.61 -9.02
C LEU A 82 4.88 5.94 -9.38
N LYS A 83 4.09 6.92 -9.80
CA LYS A 83 4.54 8.32 -9.83
C LYS A 83 4.21 8.96 -8.49
N VAL A 84 5.22 9.53 -7.82
CA VAL A 84 4.99 10.42 -6.69
C VAL A 84 4.21 11.62 -7.23
N CYS A 85 2.94 11.74 -6.85
CA CYS A 85 2.18 12.96 -7.11
C CYS A 85 2.78 14.06 -6.24
N GLU A 86 3.66 14.88 -6.82
CA GLU A 86 4.07 16.12 -6.18
C GLU A 86 2.86 17.04 -6.14
N LEU A 87 2.26 17.21 -4.95
CA LEU A 87 1.33 18.30 -4.71
C LEU A 87 2.14 19.60 -4.84
N LYS A 88 1.91 20.35 -5.92
CA LYS A 88 2.40 21.72 -6.02
C LYS A 88 1.71 22.55 -4.92
N PRO A 89 2.47 23.41 -4.20
CA PRO A 89 1.96 24.20 -3.08
C PRO A 89 0.82 25.14 -3.47
#